data_AF-A0A950J7V2-F1
#
_entry.id   AF-A0A950J7V2-F1
#
_cell.length_a   1.000
_cell.length_b   1.000
_cell.length_c   1.000
_cell.angle_alpha   90.00
_cell.angle_beta   90.00
_cell.angle_gamma   90.00
#
_symmetry.space_group_name_H-M   'P 1'
#
loop_
_entity.id
_entity.type
_entity.pdbx_description
1 polymer ?
#
loop_
_entity_poly.entity_id
_entity_poly.type
_entity_poly.pdbx_seq_one_letter_code
_entity_poly.pdbx_strand_id
1 'polypeptide(L)'
;MNYEQAEAYLYSTVSETVSPRVPYRLDRMRYFLEALDNPQRRYPSLHIGGTSGKSSTSTMAAAVLTASGKRCGLHTKPHLESMTERARIDGVAISQERFAELLTAMQDAIEEVMREYSRPSYYETLLALAFLHFALERVDIAVIEVGLGGTLDGTNVITPLVSVITNIGLDHTEVLGDTLEAIAADKVGIAKPGVPLVT
;
A
#
# COMPACT_ATOMS: atom_id res chain seq x y z
N MET A 1 15.22 -12.28 -11.58
CA MET A 1 15.96 -11.06 -11.97
C MET A 1 16.79 -10.58 -10.79
N ASN A 2 17.87 -9.81 -11.00
CA ASN A 2 18.57 -9.14 -9.89
C ASN A 2 17.87 -7.81 -9.51
N TYR A 3 18.36 -7.10 -8.51
CA TYR A 3 17.72 -5.88 -8.03
C TYR A 3 17.75 -4.75 -9.05
N GLU A 4 18.85 -4.54 -9.76
CA GLU A 4 18.94 -3.48 -10.78
C GLU A 4 17.94 -3.73 -11.93
N GLN A 5 17.77 -4.98 -12.33
CA GLN A 5 16.76 -5.37 -13.32
C GLN A 5 15.34 -5.20 -12.80
N ALA A 6 15.09 -5.54 -11.53
CA ALA A 6 13.79 -5.36 -10.87
C ALA A 6 13.40 -3.88 -10.80
N GLU A 7 14.35 -3.05 -10.42
CA GLU A 7 14.22 -1.60 -10.36
C GLU A 7 13.94 -1.01 -11.74
N ALA A 8 14.74 -1.35 -12.75
CA ALA A 8 14.53 -0.90 -14.13
C ALA A 8 13.16 -1.35 -14.69
N TYR A 9 12.75 -2.59 -14.39
CA TYR A 9 11.42 -3.09 -14.75
C TYR A 9 10.32 -2.24 -14.14
N LEU A 10 10.38 -1.94 -12.84
CA LEU A 10 9.37 -1.13 -12.17
C LEU A 10 9.36 0.30 -12.69
N TYR A 11 10.52 0.93 -12.89
CA TYR A 11 10.55 2.27 -13.47
C TYR A 11 9.97 2.32 -14.89
N SER A 12 10.08 1.24 -15.68
CA SER A 12 9.39 1.15 -16.98
C SER A 12 7.85 1.15 -16.88
N THR A 13 7.29 0.90 -15.70
CA THR A 13 5.83 0.92 -15.45
C THR A 13 5.33 2.31 -15.04
N VAL A 14 6.24 3.25 -14.75
CA VAL A 14 5.87 4.62 -14.44
C VAL A 14 5.39 5.26 -15.73
N SER A 15 4.08 5.43 -15.87
CA SER A 15 3.53 6.16 -16.99
C SER A 15 3.83 7.65 -16.82
N GLU A 16 4.36 8.29 -17.86
CA GLU A 16 4.49 9.76 -17.94
C GLU A 16 3.12 10.46 -17.99
N THR A 17 2.02 9.71 -18.13
CA THR A 17 0.66 10.23 -18.16
C THR A 17 -0.27 9.36 -17.33
N VAL A 18 -0.54 9.77 -16.10
CA VAL A 18 -1.80 9.42 -15.44
C VAL A 18 -2.89 10.01 -16.31
N SER A 19 -3.46 9.22 -17.21
CA SER A 19 -4.59 9.66 -18.03
C SER A 19 -5.74 9.97 -17.07
N PRO A 20 -6.22 11.23 -16.99
CA PRO A 20 -7.33 11.61 -16.11
C PRO A 20 -8.66 10.95 -16.49
N ARG A 21 -8.67 10.09 -17.54
CA ARG A 21 -9.86 9.43 -18.10
C ARG A 21 -10.02 7.98 -17.68
N VAL A 22 -9.08 7.37 -16.96
CA VAL A 22 -9.28 6.03 -16.40
C VAL A 22 -9.84 6.20 -14.98
N PRO A 23 -11.11 5.85 -14.72
CA PRO A 23 -11.65 5.95 -13.38
C PRO A 23 -10.81 5.07 -12.44
N TYR A 24 -10.36 5.64 -11.32
CA TYR A 24 -9.68 4.89 -10.27
C TYR A 24 -10.63 3.78 -9.78
N ARG A 25 -10.21 2.53 -9.93
CA ARG A 25 -10.97 1.35 -9.52
C ARG A 25 -10.05 0.39 -8.81
N LEU A 26 -10.55 -0.20 -7.73
CA LEU A 26 -9.82 -1.22 -6.97
C LEU A 26 -9.83 -2.59 -7.64
N ASP A 27 -10.58 -2.76 -8.72
CA ASP A 27 -10.82 -4.06 -9.36
C ASP A 27 -9.53 -4.70 -9.85
N ARG A 28 -8.64 -3.92 -10.50
CA ARG A 28 -7.31 -4.41 -10.93
C ARG A 28 -6.44 -4.82 -9.73
N MET A 29 -6.41 -4.00 -8.67
CA MET A 29 -5.63 -4.32 -7.46
C MET A 29 -6.18 -5.57 -6.74
N ARG A 30 -7.50 -5.71 -6.65
CA ARG A 30 -8.16 -6.88 -6.05
C ARG A 30 -7.85 -8.14 -6.85
N TYR A 31 -7.97 -8.08 -8.17
CA TYR A 31 -7.64 -9.19 -9.07
C TYR A 31 -6.16 -9.57 -8.97
N PHE A 32 -5.26 -8.58 -8.89
CA PHE A 32 -3.84 -8.83 -8.71
C PHE A 32 -3.54 -9.56 -7.40
N LEU A 33 -4.18 -9.13 -6.30
CA LEU A 33 -4.00 -9.81 -5.02
C LEU A 33 -4.64 -11.19 -4.99
N GLU A 34 -5.73 -11.41 -5.73
CA GLU A 34 -6.33 -12.73 -5.89
C GLU A 34 -5.40 -13.69 -6.63
N ALA A 35 -4.76 -13.25 -7.71
CA ALA A 35 -3.74 -14.01 -8.44
C ALA A 35 -2.51 -14.35 -7.56
N LEU A 36 -2.27 -13.58 -6.49
CA LEU A 36 -1.24 -13.83 -5.48
C LEU A 36 -1.76 -14.62 -4.26
N ASP A 37 -2.95 -15.22 -4.35
CA ASP A 37 -3.60 -15.97 -3.27
C ASP A 37 -3.85 -15.11 -2.01
N ASN A 38 -4.33 -13.89 -2.23
CA ASN A 38 -4.79 -12.92 -1.24
C ASN A 38 -3.85 -12.72 -0.04
N PRO A 39 -2.58 -12.32 -0.25
CA PRO A 39 -1.57 -12.23 0.82
C PRO A 39 -1.96 -11.22 1.92
N GLN A 40 -2.64 -10.14 1.55
CA GLN A 40 -3.13 -9.09 2.45
C GLN A 40 -4.16 -9.57 3.49
N ARG A 41 -4.68 -10.80 3.34
CA ARG A 41 -5.66 -11.40 4.27
C ARG A 41 -5.02 -12.35 5.29
N ARG A 42 -3.70 -12.57 5.21
CA ARG A 42 -2.99 -13.60 6.02
C ARG A 42 -2.49 -13.08 7.37
N TYR A 43 -2.63 -11.78 7.63
CA TYR A 43 -2.25 -11.12 8.86
C TYR A 43 -3.20 -9.94 9.14
N PRO A 44 -3.40 -9.55 10.41
CA PRO A 44 -4.16 -8.36 10.75
C PRO A 44 -3.41 -7.09 10.34
N SER A 45 -4.13 -5.97 10.21
CA SER A 45 -3.53 -4.69 9.82
C SER A 45 -4.11 -3.48 10.55
N LEU A 46 -3.32 -2.41 10.62
CA LEU A 46 -3.79 -1.05 10.89
C LEU A 46 -3.79 -0.29 9.56
N HIS A 47 -4.79 0.55 9.32
CA HIS A 47 -4.90 1.32 8.08
C HIS A 47 -4.90 2.83 8.38
N ILE A 48 -3.90 3.55 7.90
CA ILE A 48 -3.63 4.93 8.33
C ILE A 48 -3.70 5.89 7.14
N GLY A 49 -4.74 6.73 7.12
CA GLY A 49 -4.96 7.80 6.15
C GLY A 49 -4.88 9.20 6.77
N GLY A 50 -5.07 10.22 5.94
CA GLY A 50 -4.98 11.63 6.33
C GLY A 50 -4.27 12.52 5.32
N THR A 51 -4.17 13.82 5.59
CA THR A 51 -3.42 14.79 4.78
C THR A 51 -1.95 14.78 5.17
N SER A 52 -1.63 15.11 6.42
CA SER A 52 -0.27 15.09 6.98
C SER A 52 -0.15 14.18 8.20
N GLY A 53 1.07 13.78 8.54
CA GLY A 53 1.35 12.94 9.72
C GLY A 53 1.12 11.44 9.50
N LYS A 54 0.58 11.00 8.35
CA LYS A 54 0.37 9.58 8.01
C LYS A 54 1.62 8.73 8.24
N SER A 55 2.75 9.11 7.63
CA SER A 55 3.99 8.34 7.71
C SER A 55 4.58 8.36 9.13
N SER A 56 4.47 9.49 9.83
CA SER A 56 4.91 9.63 11.23
C SER A 56 4.10 8.72 12.15
N THR A 57 2.77 8.79 12.09
CA THR A 57 1.86 7.94 12.86
C THR A 57 2.06 6.46 12.52
N SER A 58 2.24 6.12 11.24
CA SER A 58 2.49 4.74 10.81
C SER A 58 3.79 4.19 11.35
N THR A 59 4.86 4.99 11.31
CA THR A 59 6.16 4.62 11.85
C THR A 59 6.12 4.46 13.36
N MET A 60 5.46 5.39 14.08
CA MET A 60 5.29 5.30 15.54
C MET A 60 4.47 4.07 15.93
N ALA A 61 3.36 3.80 15.25
CA ALA A 61 2.52 2.64 15.50
C ALA A 61 3.30 1.32 15.28
N ALA A 62 4.04 1.21 14.17
CA ALA A 62 4.86 0.03 13.89
C ALA A 62 5.97 -0.16 14.93
N ALA A 63 6.62 0.92 15.37
CA ALA A 63 7.65 0.87 16.40
C ALA A 63 7.08 0.41 17.76
N VAL A 64 5.90 0.90 18.15
CA VAL A 64 5.21 0.45 19.38
C VAL A 64 4.81 -1.02 19.29
N LEU A 65 4.26 -1.47 18.16
CA LEU A 65 3.91 -2.88 17.94
C LEU A 65 5.15 -3.77 18.02
N THR A 66 6.25 -3.37 17.38
CA THR A 66 7.55 -4.06 17.45
C THR A 66 8.05 -4.14 18.89
N ALA A 67 8.06 -3.01 19.60
CA ALA A 67 8.49 -2.94 21.00
C ALA A 67 7.60 -3.76 21.96
N SER A 68 6.35 -4.03 21.58
CA SER A 68 5.44 -4.92 22.32
C SER A 68 5.68 -6.42 22.07
N GLY A 69 6.69 -6.76 21.26
CA GLY A 69 7.06 -8.14 20.93
C GLY A 69 6.29 -8.74 19.74
N LYS A 70 5.63 -7.91 18.91
CA LYS A 70 5.01 -8.34 17.65
C LYS A 70 5.99 -8.17 16.50
N ARG A 71 6.07 -9.17 15.62
CA ARG A 71 6.73 -9.02 14.32
C ARG A 71 5.86 -8.12 13.44
N CYS A 72 6.27 -6.88 13.21
CA CYS A 72 5.43 -5.85 12.61
C CYS A 72 5.91 -5.48 11.20
N GLY A 73 5.03 -5.66 10.20
CA GLY A 73 5.21 -5.07 8.88
C GLY A 73 4.84 -3.59 8.86
N LEU A 74 5.50 -2.80 8.01
CA LEU A 74 5.19 -1.39 7.78
C LEU A 74 5.29 -1.07 6.29
N HIS A 75 4.18 -0.65 5.69
CA HIS A 75 4.13 -0.08 4.35
C HIS A 75 3.99 1.45 4.43
N THR A 76 4.87 2.19 3.77
CA THR A 76 4.85 3.66 3.71
C THR A 76 5.08 4.18 2.29
N LYS A 77 4.62 5.42 2.02
CA LYS A 77 4.98 6.16 0.80
C LYS A 77 5.19 7.66 1.10
N PRO A 78 6.00 8.37 0.28
CA PRO A 78 6.96 7.82 -0.69
C PRO A 78 8.15 7.16 0.03
N HIS A 79 9.13 6.67 -0.72
CA HIS A 79 10.45 6.37 -0.17
C HIS A 79 11.34 7.62 -0.28
N LEU A 80 12.41 7.71 0.51
CA LEU A 80 13.38 8.80 0.44
C LEU A 80 14.55 8.46 -0.50
N GLU A 81 15.17 7.30 -0.32
CA GLU A 81 16.36 6.89 -1.10
C GLU A 81 16.10 5.63 -1.92
N SER A 82 15.43 4.62 -1.34
CA SER A 82 15.25 3.32 -1.97
C SER A 82 13.82 2.80 -1.88
N MET A 83 13.32 2.18 -2.96
CA MET A 83 11.99 1.56 -2.97
C MET A 83 11.82 0.44 -1.95
N THR A 84 12.92 -0.15 -1.46
CA THR A 84 12.90 -1.12 -0.36
C THR A 84 12.34 -0.54 0.93
N GLU A 85 12.47 0.78 1.17
CA GLU A 85 11.92 1.46 2.36
C GLU A 85 10.40 1.36 2.45
N ARG A 86 9.71 1.08 1.33
CA ARG A 86 8.25 0.97 1.28
C ARG A 86 7.72 -0.34 1.86
N ALA A 87 8.59 -1.28 2.21
CA ALA A 87 8.24 -2.49 2.95
C ALA A 87 9.30 -2.75 4.02
N ARG A 88 8.96 -2.49 5.28
CA ARG A 88 9.81 -2.76 6.44
C ARG A 88 9.20 -3.84 7.32
N ILE A 89 10.04 -4.66 7.95
CA ILE A 89 9.66 -5.54 9.04
C ILE A 89 10.54 -5.21 10.23
N ASP A 90 9.94 -4.94 11.38
CA ASP A 90 10.63 -4.58 12.63
C ASP A 90 11.61 -3.41 12.44
N GLY A 91 11.22 -2.45 11.59
CA GLY A 91 12.02 -1.26 11.26
C GLY A 91 13.09 -1.47 10.18
N VAL A 92 13.32 -2.69 9.72
CA VAL A 92 14.32 -3.02 8.69
C VAL A 92 13.67 -3.13 7.32
N ALA A 93 14.21 -2.44 6.32
CA ALA A 93 13.73 -2.53 4.93
C ALA A 93 13.96 -3.92 4.34
N ILE A 94 13.06 -4.34 3.44
CA ILE A 94 13.25 -5.55 2.64
C ILE A 94 14.61 -5.50 1.91
N SER A 95 15.36 -6.61 1.92
CA SER A 95 16.65 -6.64 1.21
C SER A 95 16.45 -6.53 -0.31
N GLN A 96 17.45 -6.04 -1.02
CA GLN A 96 17.41 -5.93 -2.49
C GLN A 96 17.23 -7.28 -3.16
N GLU A 97 17.89 -8.33 -2.64
CA GLU A 97 17.77 -9.70 -3.11
C GLU A 97 16.34 -10.20 -2.93
N ARG A 98 15.79 -10.03 -1.72
CA ARG A 98 14.44 -10.46 -1.40
C ARG A 98 13.40 -9.71 -2.22
N PHE A 99 13.61 -8.43 -2.47
CA PHE A 99 12.76 -7.63 -3.33
C PHE A 99 12.75 -8.18 -4.77
N ALA A 100 13.93 -8.44 -5.34
CA ALA A 100 14.06 -8.96 -6.69
C ALA A 100 13.49 -10.38 -6.85
N GLU A 101 13.66 -11.23 -5.84
CA GLU A 101 13.03 -12.54 -5.74
C GLU A 101 11.51 -12.44 -5.79
N LEU A 102 10.91 -11.59 -4.94
CA LEU A 102 9.45 -11.44 -4.89
C LEU A 102 8.90 -10.86 -6.19
N LEU A 103 9.55 -9.85 -6.77
CA LEU A 103 9.12 -9.30 -8.05
C LEU A 103 9.21 -10.33 -9.18
N THR A 104 10.22 -11.21 -9.14
CA THR A 104 10.32 -12.35 -10.08
C THR A 104 9.17 -13.33 -9.87
N ALA A 105 8.86 -13.68 -8.62
CA ALA A 105 7.76 -14.58 -8.28
C ALA A 105 6.38 -14.02 -8.64
N MET A 106 6.24 -12.70 -8.72
CA MET A 106 4.99 -12.03 -9.10
C MET A 106 4.78 -11.93 -10.62
N GLN A 107 5.76 -12.28 -11.47
CA GLN A 107 5.64 -12.08 -12.93
C GLN A 107 4.43 -12.79 -13.54
N ASP A 108 4.18 -14.05 -13.17
CA ASP A 108 3.04 -14.81 -13.69
C ASP A 108 1.69 -14.13 -13.34
N ALA A 109 1.55 -13.66 -12.09
CA ALA A 109 0.38 -12.90 -11.66
C ALA A 109 0.26 -11.55 -12.37
N ILE A 110 1.38 -10.87 -12.64
CA ILE A 110 1.39 -9.62 -13.41
C ILE A 110 0.91 -9.88 -14.84
N GLU A 111 1.39 -10.95 -15.50
CA GLU A 111 0.94 -11.34 -16.83
C GLU A 111 -0.56 -11.68 -16.86
N GLU A 112 -1.05 -12.37 -15.84
CA GLU A 112 -2.48 -12.67 -15.70
C GLU A 112 -3.31 -11.37 -15.62
N VAL A 113 -2.93 -10.44 -14.75
CA VAL A 113 -3.60 -9.13 -14.61
C VAL A 113 -3.54 -8.33 -15.91
N MET A 114 -2.43 -8.42 -16.66
CA MET A 114 -2.29 -7.76 -17.96
C MET A 114 -3.26 -8.29 -19.02
N ARG A 115 -3.63 -9.57 -18.97
CA ARG A 115 -4.58 -10.18 -19.93
C ARG A 115 -6.02 -9.74 -19.66
N GLU A 116 -6.40 -9.60 -18.38
CA GLU A 116 -7.77 -9.27 -17.98
C GLU A 116 -8.02 -7.74 -17.90
N TYR A 117 -7.03 -6.98 -17.41
CA TYR A 117 -7.13 -5.54 -17.22
C TYR A 117 -6.08 -4.80 -18.05
N SER A 118 -5.01 -4.38 -17.38
CA SER A 118 -3.87 -3.66 -17.93
C SER A 118 -2.68 -3.99 -17.05
N ARG A 119 -1.46 -3.64 -17.49
CA ARG A 119 -0.28 -3.73 -16.63
C ARG A 119 -0.56 -3.04 -15.28
N PRO A 120 -0.33 -3.71 -14.13
CA PRO A 120 -0.37 -3.06 -12.83
C PRO A 120 0.55 -1.84 -12.83
N SER A 121 0.10 -0.78 -12.18
CA SER A 121 0.91 0.43 -12.02
C SER A 121 2.15 0.16 -11.15
N TYR A 122 3.12 1.07 -11.21
CA TYR A 122 4.26 1.11 -10.29
C TYR A 122 3.82 0.99 -8.83
N TYR A 123 2.77 1.73 -8.46
CA TYR A 123 2.25 1.75 -7.11
C TYR A 123 1.58 0.42 -6.70
N GLU A 124 0.70 -0.12 -7.55
CA GLU A 124 0.03 -1.41 -7.27
C GLU A 124 1.04 -2.55 -7.16
N THR A 125 2.08 -2.55 -8.00
CA THR A 125 3.13 -3.58 -7.97
C THR A 125 3.92 -3.54 -6.67
N LEU A 126 4.34 -2.35 -6.22
CA LEU A 126 5.04 -2.20 -4.95
C LEU A 126 4.16 -2.55 -3.74
N LEU A 127 2.88 -2.17 -3.79
CA LEU A 127 1.93 -2.49 -2.73
C LEU A 127 1.68 -4.00 -2.64
N ALA A 128 1.47 -4.67 -3.76
CA ALA A 128 1.32 -6.12 -3.83
C ALA A 128 2.59 -6.84 -3.32
N LEU A 129 3.77 -6.34 -3.67
CA LEU A 129 5.05 -6.85 -3.17
C LEU A 129 5.15 -6.70 -1.66
N ALA A 130 4.80 -5.55 -1.09
CA ALA A 130 4.78 -5.35 0.36
C ALA A 130 3.81 -6.33 1.05
N PHE A 131 2.59 -6.48 0.50
CA PHE A 131 1.62 -7.42 1.06
C PHE A 131 2.11 -8.87 1.03
N LEU A 132 2.69 -9.29 -0.08
CA LEU A 132 3.27 -10.61 -0.27
C LEU A 132 4.47 -10.85 0.64
N HIS A 133 5.35 -9.85 0.78
CA HIS A 133 6.50 -9.91 1.68
C HIS A 133 6.05 -10.17 3.11
N PHE A 134 5.11 -9.36 3.63
CA PHE A 134 4.59 -9.53 4.99
C PHE A 134 3.91 -10.89 5.21
N ALA A 135 3.22 -11.41 4.20
CA ALA A 135 2.58 -12.73 4.26
C ALA A 135 3.61 -13.85 4.36
N LEU A 136 4.61 -13.84 3.48
CA LEU A 136 5.65 -14.87 3.43
C LEU A 136 6.55 -14.83 4.64
N GLU A 137 6.81 -13.64 5.15
CA GLU A 137 7.52 -13.42 6.41
C GLU A 137 6.64 -13.63 7.65
N ARG A 138 5.35 -13.99 7.50
CA ARG A 138 4.45 -14.30 8.63
C ARG A 138 4.50 -13.23 9.74
N VAL A 139 4.36 -11.97 9.36
CA VAL A 139 4.24 -10.88 10.35
C VAL A 139 3.01 -11.11 11.23
N ASP A 140 3.10 -10.73 12.50
CA ASP A 140 1.96 -10.79 13.42
C ASP A 140 0.92 -9.73 13.08
N ILE A 141 1.35 -8.61 12.51
CA ILE A 141 0.52 -7.47 12.15
C ILE A 141 1.25 -6.57 11.15
N ALA A 142 0.51 -5.82 10.32
CA ALA A 142 1.08 -4.82 9.43
C ALA A 142 0.43 -3.44 9.59
N VAL A 143 1.23 -2.38 9.60
CA VAL A 143 0.74 -1.00 9.52
C VAL A 143 0.81 -0.55 8.06
N ILE A 144 -0.34 -0.20 7.49
CA ILE A 144 -0.48 0.15 6.07
C ILE A 144 -0.84 1.63 5.95
N GLU A 145 0.10 2.42 5.44
CA GLU A 145 -0.13 3.83 5.11
C GLU A 145 -0.90 3.96 3.79
N VAL A 146 -1.97 4.75 3.80
CA VAL A 146 -2.71 5.11 2.59
C VAL A 146 -1.86 5.98 1.68
N GLY A 147 -1.90 5.70 0.38
CA GLY A 147 -1.19 6.49 -0.60
C GLY A 147 -1.83 7.86 -0.83
N LEU A 148 -2.97 7.90 -1.51
CA LEU A 148 -3.68 9.12 -1.87
C LEU A 148 -5.17 8.95 -1.55
N GLY A 149 -5.77 9.95 -0.93
CA GLY A 149 -7.18 9.88 -0.59
C GLY A 149 -7.47 8.81 0.46
N GLY A 150 -8.43 7.92 0.17
CA GLY A 150 -8.74 6.73 0.95
C GLY A 150 -9.66 5.75 0.22
N THR A 151 -10.78 6.22 -0.33
CA THR A 151 -11.83 5.35 -0.89
C THR A 151 -11.32 4.45 -2.01
N LEU A 152 -10.56 5.03 -2.95
CA LEU A 152 -10.06 4.34 -4.15
C LEU A 152 -8.55 4.10 -4.13
N ASP A 153 -7.91 4.32 -2.98
CA ASP A 153 -6.48 4.00 -2.81
C ASP A 153 -6.26 2.49 -2.85
N GLY A 154 -5.19 2.04 -3.50
CA GLY A 154 -4.87 0.62 -3.66
C GLY A 154 -4.77 -0.14 -2.33
N THR A 155 -4.46 0.56 -1.22
CA THR A 155 -4.43 -0.05 0.12
C THR A 155 -5.82 -0.39 0.67
N ASN A 156 -6.90 0.19 0.13
CA ASN A 156 -8.28 -0.02 0.56
C ASN A 156 -8.90 -1.37 0.11
N VAL A 157 -8.06 -2.39 0.07
CA VAL A 157 -8.36 -3.80 -0.21
C VAL A 157 -8.24 -4.68 1.05
N ILE A 158 -7.90 -4.07 2.19
CA ILE A 158 -7.78 -4.71 3.50
C ILE A 158 -9.02 -4.46 4.38
N THR A 159 -9.24 -5.33 5.36
CA THR A 159 -10.14 -5.05 6.50
C THR A 159 -9.26 -4.95 7.75
N PRO A 160 -8.96 -3.74 8.24
CA PRO A 160 -8.03 -3.56 9.34
C PRO A 160 -8.70 -3.84 10.71
N LEU A 161 -7.87 -3.98 11.74
CA LEU A 161 -8.32 -3.99 13.14
C LEU A 161 -8.73 -2.60 13.60
N VAL A 162 -8.06 -1.56 13.09
CA VAL A 162 -8.35 -0.14 13.36
C VAL A 162 -8.01 0.67 12.12
N SER A 163 -8.91 1.59 11.75
CA SER A 163 -8.63 2.63 10.76
C SER A 163 -8.29 3.93 11.49
N VAL A 164 -7.30 4.67 11.00
CA VAL A 164 -6.87 5.95 11.57
C VAL A 164 -6.91 7.01 10.49
N ILE A 165 -7.50 8.16 10.78
CA ILE A 165 -7.40 9.37 9.97
C ILE A 165 -6.63 10.38 10.80
N THR A 166 -5.46 10.83 10.34
CA THR A 166 -4.63 11.77 11.11
C THR A 166 -5.25 13.17 11.13
N ASN A 167 -4.93 14.00 10.15
CA ASN A 167 -5.57 15.31 9.98
C ASN A 167 -6.18 15.41 8.59
N ILE A 168 -7.10 16.37 8.44
CA ILE A 168 -7.69 16.74 7.16
C ILE A 168 -7.25 18.16 6.85
N GLY A 169 -6.75 18.36 5.65
CA GLY A 169 -6.38 19.66 5.10
C GLY A 169 -6.54 19.65 3.58
N LEU A 170 -6.61 20.85 3.01
CA LEU A 170 -6.67 21.05 1.56
C LEU A 170 -5.34 20.58 0.95
N ASP A 171 -5.40 19.44 0.27
CA ASP A 171 -4.28 18.79 -0.40
C ASP A 171 -4.84 17.89 -1.50
N HIS A 172 -4.13 17.79 -2.62
CA HIS A 172 -4.58 17.06 -3.81
C HIS A 172 -6.00 17.43 -4.28
N THR A 173 -6.33 18.73 -4.29
CA THR A 173 -7.69 19.21 -4.59
C THR A 173 -8.12 18.89 -6.02
N GLU A 174 -7.16 18.73 -6.94
CA GLU A 174 -7.38 18.28 -8.31
C GLU A 174 -7.91 16.84 -8.42
N VAL A 175 -7.72 16.02 -7.37
CA VAL A 175 -8.19 14.63 -7.31
C VAL A 175 -9.32 14.45 -6.30
N LEU A 176 -9.20 15.09 -5.13
CA LEU A 176 -10.07 14.85 -3.97
C LEU A 176 -11.18 15.90 -3.81
N GLY A 177 -11.15 16.96 -4.62
CA GLY A 177 -12.09 18.07 -4.60
C GLY A 177 -11.58 19.29 -3.83
N ASP A 178 -12.26 20.40 -4.01
CA ASP A 178 -11.83 21.73 -3.54
C ASP A 178 -12.35 22.10 -2.14
N THR A 179 -12.97 21.17 -1.41
CA THR A 179 -13.51 21.42 -0.06
C THR A 179 -13.00 20.40 0.95
N LEU A 180 -12.94 20.82 2.23
CA LEU A 180 -12.54 19.92 3.31
C LEU A 180 -13.51 18.75 3.45
N GLU A 181 -14.80 18.97 3.20
CA GLU A 181 -15.84 17.94 3.25
C GLU A 181 -15.63 16.88 2.16
N ALA A 182 -15.29 17.28 0.94
CA ALA A 182 -15.00 16.34 -0.15
C ALA A 182 -13.75 15.49 0.16
N ILE A 183 -12.69 16.14 0.65
CA ILE A 183 -11.45 15.47 1.05
C ILE A 183 -11.67 14.53 2.23
N ALA A 184 -12.45 14.95 3.24
CA ALA A 184 -12.80 14.12 4.39
C ALA A 184 -13.64 12.92 3.97
N ALA A 185 -14.62 13.11 3.10
CA ALA A 185 -15.48 12.05 2.58
C ALA A 185 -14.68 10.97 1.83
N ASP A 186 -13.69 11.37 1.04
CA ASP A 186 -12.83 10.39 0.37
C ASP A 186 -11.91 9.66 1.36
N LYS A 187 -11.24 10.38 2.26
CA LYS A 187 -10.28 9.80 3.21
C LYS A 187 -10.94 8.86 4.20
N VAL A 188 -12.15 9.18 4.69
CA VAL A 188 -12.89 8.29 5.60
C VAL A 188 -13.33 6.99 4.93
N GLY A 189 -13.20 6.87 3.60
CA GLY A 189 -13.49 5.63 2.85
C GLY A 189 -12.65 4.41 3.24
N ILE A 190 -11.60 4.58 4.06
CA ILE A 190 -10.86 3.46 4.67
C ILE A 190 -11.54 2.91 5.93
N ALA A 191 -12.53 3.61 6.50
CA ALA A 191 -13.31 3.10 7.63
C ALA A 191 -14.18 1.92 7.20
N LYS A 192 -14.26 0.88 8.03
CA LYS A 192 -15.03 -0.34 7.74
C LYS A 192 -16.12 -0.56 8.79
N PRO A 193 -17.30 -1.10 8.41
CA PRO A 193 -18.35 -1.42 9.37
C PRO A 193 -17.84 -2.31 10.50
N GLY A 194 -18.12 -1.93 11.74
CA GLY A 194 -17.69 -2.69 12.93
C GLY A 194 -16.21 -2.57 13.28
N VAL A 195 -15.42 -1.79 12.54
CA VAL A 195 -14.00 -1.53 12.83
C VAL A 195 -13.86 -0.16 13.50
N PRO A 196 -13.15 -0.04 14.64
CA PRO A 196 -12.87 1.24 15.27
C PRO A 196 -12.18 2.23 14.32
N LEU A 197 -12.62 3.48 14.39
CA LEU A 197 -12.03 4.62 13.70
C LEU A 197 -11.44 5.60 14.73
N VAL A 198 -10.18 5.97 14.55
CA VAL A 198 -9.49 7.00 15.35
C VAL A 198 -9.26 8.24 14.48
N THR A 199 -9.60 9.42 15.01
CA THR A 199 -9.45 10.73 14.35
C THR A 199 -8.83 11.74 15.31
#